data_AF-A0A209A4H9-F1
#
_entry.id   AF-A0A209A4H9-F1
#
_cell.length_a   1.000
_cell.length_b   1.000
_cell.length_c   1.000
_cell.angle_alpha   90.00
_cell.angle_beta   90.00
_cell.angle_gamma   90.00
#
_symmetry.space_group_name_H-M   'P 1'
#
loop_
_entity.id
_entity.type
_entity.pdbx_description
1 polymer ?
#
loop_
_entity_poly.entity_id
_entity_poly.type
_entity_poly.pdbx_seq_one_letter_code
_entity_poly.pdbx_strand_id
1 'polypeptide(L)' 'MQKITDDLSTLERYFQQTHQQCTAKTPWFTRWLYLPVAERMQILDDLLLPYPEKSPNKH' A
#
# COMPACT_ATOMS: atom_id res chain seq x y z
N MET A 1 -23.80 -0.91 6.05
CA MET A 1 -22.57 -1.72 6.17
C MET A 1 -22.45 -2.77 5.08
N GLN A 2 -23.49 -3.58 4.83
CA GLN A 2 -23.48 -4.65 3.81
C GLN A 2 -22.86 -4.22 2.46
N LYS A 3 -23.33 -3.10 1.92
CA LYS A 3 -22.86 -2.56 0.63
C LYS A 3 -21.37 -2.23 0.61
N ILE A 4 -20.82 -1.71 1.71
CA ILE A 4 -19.40 -1.40 1.82
C ILE A 4 -18.58 -2.69 1.83
N THR A 5 -19.05 -3.72 2.53
CA THR A 5 -18.40 -5.05 2.56
C THR A 5 -18.42 -5.71 1.17
N ASP A 6 -19.53 -5.60 0.45
CA ASP A 6 -19.66 -6.13 -0.92
C ASP A 6 -18.78 -5.37 -1.92
N ASP A 7 -18.70 -4.04 -1.81
CA ASP A 7 -17.84 -3.19 -2.62
C ASP A 7 -16.35 -3.50 -2.38
N LEU A 8 -15.95 -3.70 -1.11
CA LEU A 8 -14.59 -4.10 -0.74
C LEU A 8 -14.24 -5.49 -1.28
N SER A 9 -15.16 -6.46 -1.17
CA SER A 9 -14.96 -7.82 -1.68
C SER A 9 -14.80 -7.84 -3.21
N THR A 10 -15.55 -6.97 -3.90
CA THR A 10 -15.47 -6.81 -5.35
C THR A 10 -14.13 -6.19 -5.76
N LEU A 11 -13.70 -5.14 -5.05
CA LEU A 11 -12.38 -4.53 -5.25
C LEU A 11 -11.25 -5.53 -5.01
N GLU A 12 -11.32 -6.31 -3.94
CA GLU A 12 -10.34 -7.35 -3.62
C GLU A 12 -10.27 -8.42 -4.73
N ARG A 13 -11.41 -8.83 -5.28
CA ARG A 13 -11.45 -9.77 -6.40
C ARG A 13 -10.83 -9.20 -7.67
N TYR A 14 -11.16 -7.96 -8.02
CA TYR A 14 -10.52 -7.27 -9.15
C TYR A 14 -9.02 -7.21 -8.97
N PHE A 15 -8.59 -6.91 -7.76
CA PHE A 15 -7.19 -6.80 -7.38
C PHE A 15 -6.41 -8.11 -7.57
N GLN A 16 -6.96 -9.22 -7.08
CA GLN A 16 -6.38 -10.55 -7.22
C GLN A 16 -6.26 -10.94 -8.70
N GLN A 17 -7.27 -10.62 -9.52
CA GLN A 17 -7.25 -10.87 -10.96
C GLN A 17 -6.17 -10.05 -11.67
N THR A 18 -5.95 -8.81 -11.25
CA THR A 18 -4.90 -7.93 -11.80
C THR A 18 -3.51 -8.18 -11.24
N HIS A 19 -3.38 -8.94 -10.14
CA HIS A 19 -2.09 -9.26 -9.52
C HIS A 19 -1.14 -10.00 -10.49
N GLN A 20 -1.68 -10.74 -11.47
CA GLN A 20 -0.89 -11.37 -12.53
C GLN A 20 -0.28 -10.38 -13.55
N GLN A 21 -0.63 -9.09 -13.51
CA GLN A 21 -0.13 -8.08 -14.46
C GLN A 21 0.88 -7.09 -13.87
N CYS A 22 1.28 -7.25 -12.60
CA CYS A 22 2.41 -6.50 -12.04
C CYS A 22 3.74 -7.02 -12.62
N THR A 23 4.10 -6.52 -13.80
CA THR A 23 5.38 -6.79 -14.44
C THR A 23 6.44 -5.79 -13.96
N ALA A 24 7.72 -6.05 -14.27
CA ALA A 24 8.83 -5.13 -14.02
C ALA A 24 8.61 -3.71 -14.60
N LYS A 25 7.71 -3.55 -15.59
CA LYS A 25 7.36 -2.26 -16.23
C LYS A 25 6.17 -1.53 -15.59
N THR A 26 5.43 -2.18 -14.70
CA THR A 26 4.27 -1.56 -14.04
C THR A 26 4.71 -0.38 -13.18
N PRO A 27 4.10 0.82 -13.33
CA PRO A 27 4.45 2.00 -12.55
C PRO A 27 4.38 1.75 -11.04
N TRP A 28 5.27 2.40 -10.28
CA TRP A 28 5.36 2.21 -8.83
C TRP A 28 4.04 2.53 -8.11
N PHE A 29 3.31 3.56 -8.55
CA PHE A 29 2.01 3.92 -7.98
C PHE A 29 0.96 2.83 -8.22
N THR A 30 0.95 2.23 -9.40
CA THR A 30 0.06 1.11 -9.72
C THR A 30 0.40 -0.12 -8.88
N ARG A 31 1.70 -0.42 -8.67
CA ARG A 31 2.12 -1.48 -7.75
C ARG A 31 1.69 -1.19 -6.31
N TRP A 32 1.82 0.06 -5.86
CA TRP A 32 1.39 0.48 -4.53
C TRP A 32 -0.11 0.31 -4.34
N LEU A 33 -0.91 0.69 -5.35
CA LEU A 33 -2.35 0.44 -5.34
C LEU A 33 -2.63 -1.05 -5.17
N TYR A 34 -1.82 -1.93 -5.78
CA TYR A 34 -1.92 -3.39 -5.70
C TYR A 34 -1.32 -4.04 -4.43
N LEU A 35 -1.03 -3.27 -3.38
CA LEU A 35 -0.69 -3.83 -2.06
C LEU A 35 -1.94 -4.01 -1.17
N PRO A 36 -2.06 -5.11 -0.40
CA PRO A 36 -3.09 -5.28 0.61
C PRO A 36 -3.29 -4.01 1.44
N VAL A 37 -4.54 -3.71 1.83
CA VAL A 37 -4.86 -2.48 2.58
C VAL A 37 -4.00 -2.36 3.84
N ALA A 38 -3.81 -3.45 4.58
CA ALA A 38 -2.97 -3.48 5.77
C ALA A 38 -1.50 -3.08 5.48
N GLU A 39 -0.94 -3.57 4.38
CA GLU A 39 0.43 -3.25 3.97
C GLU A 39 0.56 -1.78 3.55
N ARG A 40 -0.44 -1.24 2.83
CA ARG A 40 -0.47 0.20 2.51
C ARG A 40 -0.55 1.07 3.74
N MET A 41 -1.37 0.69 4.73
CA MET A 41 -1.49 1.43 5.99
C MET A 41 -0.17 1.43 6.76
N GLN A 42 0.52 0.28 6.83
CA GLN A 42 1.85 0.20 7.46
C GLN A 42 2.86 1.12 6.78
N ILE A 43 2.93 1.12 5.44
CA ILE A 43 3.83 2.00 4.69
C ILE A 43 3.52 3.48 4.96
N LEU A 44 2.23 3.84 5.03
CA LEU A 44 1.83 5.21 5.34
C LEU A 44 2.20 5.58 6.78
N ASP A 45 1.96 4.69 7.75
CA ASP A 45 2.34 4.90 9.14
C ASP A 45 3.87 5.11 9.25
N ASP A 46 4.67 4.29 8.57
CA ASP A 46 6.13 4.41 8.54
C ASP A 46 6.60 5.73 7.90
N LEU A 47 5.93 6.21 6.85
CA LEU A 47 6.24 7.50 6.20
C LEU A 47 5.82 8.71 7.02
N LEU A 48 4.76 8.56 7.83
CA LEU A 48 4.26 9.59 8.71
C LEU A 48 4.98 9.61 10.06
N LEU A 49 5.86 8.63 10.32
CA LEU A 49 6.77 8.70 11.45
C LEU A 49 7.57 10.02 11.35
N PRO A 50 7.67 10.78 12.44
CA PRO A 50 8.52 11.95 12.45
C PRO A 50 9.91 11.52 12.00
N TYR A 51 10.49 12.29 11.07
CA TYR A 51 11.86 12.08 10.65
C TYR A 51 12.70 11.92 11.92
N PRO A 52 13.48 10.84 12.06
CA PRO A 52 14.37 10.73 13.20
C PRO A 52 15.19 12.01 13.21
N GLU A 53 15.08 12.79 14.30
CA GLU A 53 15.99 13.89 14.53
C GLU A 53 17.36 13.32 14.26
N LYS A 54 18.06 13.87 13.26
CA LYS A 54 19.42 13.47 12.94
C LYS A 54 20.11 13.36 14.28
N SER A 55 20.44 12.13 14.70
CA SER A 55 21.22 11.93 15.91
C SER A 55 22.39 12.88 15.74
N PRO A 56 22.57 13.88 16.61
CA PRO A 56 23.66 14.81 16.45
C PRO A 56 24.89 13.92 16.52
N ASN A 57 25.56 13.73 15.38
CA ASN A 57 26.80 13.01 15.31
C ASN A 57 27.71 13.71 16.31
N LYS A 58 27.83 13.11 17.49
CA LYS A 58 28.93 13.37 18.39
C LYS A 58 30.11 12.62 17.80
N HIS A 59 31.10 13.42 17.43
CA HIS A 59 32.47 13.07 17.03
C HIS A 59 32.73 12.86 15.54
#